data_AF-A0A0U5FHM1-F1
#
_entry.id   AF-A0A0U5FHM1-F1
#
_cell.length_a   1.000
_cell.length_b   1.000
_cell.length_c   1.000
_cell.angle_alpha   90.00
_cell.angle_beta   90.00
_cell.angle_gamma   90.00
#
_symmetry.space_group_name_H-M   'P 1'
#
loop_
_entity.id
_entity.type
_entity.pdbx_description
1 polymer ?
#
loop_
_entity_poly.entity_id
_entity_poly.type
_entity_poly.pdbx_seq_one_letter_code
_entity_poly.pdbx_strand_id
1 'polypeptide(L)'
;MYLYIFLICCILFISVLYKLKLINKLYYLILVFIPLVCVQGGRDILIGYDTRFYEHTFLTFYDIPFSAIITTFPKTYVFDHYQSVETGYLLFNRLVGVFTNNPQILLYVVACMTCFCFLKFIYDNSINSFWSVMILVCEGLYVNSFNMMRQILAIAICLNAYTLFKRGKFFLPLVIIILSAQLHASSYMFIFILLMYWLIEKSNIKFRKYFLLLPILMPLIIEIMGYIIPQYSGYTSGNLYDVSIGGISILWVTIVLIAFMAYPQNKSNIEYIFSLTCYLSYISLQILSIYITGTARISYWFEGFVMLLVPLSFEKLNNNLIMIIVKILLLILLVLAYISFCNALVTNSNLL
;
A
#
# COMPACT_ATOMS: atom_id res chain seq x y z
N MET A 1 12.39 -10.95 15.10
CA MET A 1 12.12 -12.03 14.12
C MET A 1 10.98 -12.95 14.56
N TYR A 2 11.05 -13.58 15.74
CA TYR A 2 10.03 -14.52 16.23
C TYR A 2 8.59 -13.99 16.20
N LEU A 3 8.38 -12.72 16.57
CA LEU A 3 7.06 -12.08 16.54
C LEU A 3 6.43 -12.06 15.12
N TYR A 4 7.23 -11.82 14.08
CA TYR A 4 6.75 -11.79 12.69
C TYR A 4 6.42 -13.19 12.17
N ILE A 5 7.22 -14.20 12.56
CA ILE A 5 6.93 -15.60 12.25
C ILE A 5 5.63 -16.04 12.94
N PHE A 6 5.46 -15.66 14.21
CA PHE A 6 4.23 -15.91 14.94
C PHE A 6 3.01 -15.25 14.25
N LEU A 7 3.16 -14.00 13.81
CA LEU A 7 2.11 -13.27 13.11
C LEU A 7 1.65 -13.99 11.83
N ILE A 8 2.58 -14.45 10.97
CA ILE A 8 2.21 -15.17 9.75
C ILE A 8 1.58 -16.53 10.06
N CYS A 9 2.04 -17.24 11.09
CA CYS A 9 1.41 -18.47 11.56
C CYS A 9 -0.03 -18.22 12.06
N CYS A 10 -0.27 -17.15 12.81
CA CYS A 10 -1.62 -16.76 13.23
C CYS A 10 -2.53 -16.49 12.02
N ILE A 11 -2.05 -15.76 11.02
CA ILE A 11 -2.81 -15.47 9.80
C ILE A 11 -3.17 -16.76 9.06
N LEU A 12 -2.22 -17.67 8.89
CA LEU A 12 -2.45 -18.96 8.24
C LEU A 12 -3.45 -19.82 9.03
N PHE A 13 -3.33 -19.89 10.35
CA PHE A 13 -4.26 -20.61 11.22
C PHE A 13 -5.69 -20.06 11.08
N ILE A 14 -5.88 -18.74 11.20
CA ILE A 14 -7.18 -18.09 11.04
C ILE A 14 -7.74 -18.31 9.62
N SER A 15 -6.85 -18.36 8.62
CA SER A 15 -7.21 -18.65 7.23
C SER A 15 -7.71 -20.08 7.03
N VAL A 16 -7.14 -21.06 7.75
CA VAL A 16 -7.65 -22.44 7.78
C VAL A 16 -9.07 -22.46 8.34
N LEU A 17 -9.33 -21.79 9.47
CA LEU A 17 -10.67 -21.70 10.05
C LEU A 17 -11.69 -21.11 9.06
N TYR A 18 -11.30 -20.06 8.32
CA TYR A 18 -12.12 -19.47 7.27
C TYR A 18 -12.39 -20.42 6.11
N LYS A 19 -11.37 -21.16 5.64
CA LYS A 19 -11.51 -22.14 4.54
C LYS A 19 -12.37 -23.34 4.95
N LEU A 20 -12.31 -23.76 6.20
CA LEU A 20 -13.20 -24.76 6.80
C LEU A 20 -14.62 -24.23 7.06
N LYS A 21 -14.91 -22.96 6.73
CA LYS A 21 -16.20 -22.29 6.92
C LYS A 21 -16.65 -22.21 8.39
N LEU A 22 -15.72 -22.32 9.34
CA LEU A 22 -16.00 -22.17 10.78
C LEU A 22 -16.25 -20.71 11.17
N ILE A 23 -15.72 -19.78 10.37
CA ILE A 23 -15.93 -18.33 10.52
C ILE A 23 -16.31 -17.71 9.17
N ASN A 24 -17.09 -16.63 9.19
CA ASN A 24 -17.46 -15.90 7.97
C ASN A 24 -16.36 -14.89 7.56
N LYS A 25 -16.51 -14.28 6.37
CA LYS A 25 -15.54 -13.31 5.82
C LYS A 25 -15.28 -12.11 6.73
N LEU A 26 -16.30 -11.60 7.42
CA LEU A 26 -16.15 -10.45 8.31
C LEU A 26 -15.30 -10.82 9.53
N TYR A 27 -15.64 -11.91 10.22
CA TYR A 27 -14.88 -12.40 11.37
C TYR A 27 -13.46 -12.82 10.98
N TYR A 28 -13.27 -13.46 9.83
CA TYR A 28 -11.95 -13.76 9.28
C TYR A 28 -11.07 -12.52 9.21
N LEU A 29 -11.57 -11.45 8.58
CA LEU A 29 -10.82 -10.21 8.44
C LEU A 29 -10.57 -9.55 9.80
N ILE A 30 -11.58 -9.43 10.66
CA ILE A 30 -11.39 -8.83 12.00
C ILE A 30 -10.30 -9.57 12.78
N LEU A 31 -10.38 -10.91 12.83
CA LEU A 31 -9.42 -11.73 13.57
C LEU A 31 -8.01 -11.66 13.00
N VAL A 32 -7.85 -11.48 11.67
CA VAL A 32 -6.54 -11.27 11.04
C VAL A 32 -5.99 -9.87 11.31
N PHE A 33 -6.83 -8.84 11.26
CA PHE A 33 -6.35 -7.45 11.36
C PHE A 33 -6.06 -7.02 12.81
N ILE A 34 -6.67 -7.64 13.82
CA ILE A 34 -6.31 -7.40 15.23
C ILE A 34 -4.81 -7.63 15.50
N PRO A 35 -4.21 -8.79 15.21
CA PRO A 35 -2.78 -9.00 15.45
C PRO A 35 -1.90 -8.14 14.55
N LEU A 36 -2.34 -7.75 13.35
CA LEU A 36 -1.64 -6.76 12.52
C LEU A 36 -1.58 -5.39 13.22
N VAL A 37 -2.70 -4.92 13.77
CA VAL A 37 -2.74 -3.68 14.56
C VAL A 37 -1.82 -3.76 15.78
N CYS A 38 -1.86 -4.89 16.52
CA CYS A 38 -1.02 -5.05 17.71
C CYS A 38 0.48 -5.00 17.38
N VAL A 39 0.91 -5.67 16.29
CA VAL A 39 2.32 -5.71 15.91
C VAL A 39 2.78 -4.37 15.31
N GLN A 40 1.96 -3.73 14.47
CA GLN A 40 2.31 -2.43 13.89
C GLN A 40 2.25 -1.30 14.92
N GLY A 41 1.19 -1.25 15.73
CA GLY A 41 0.94 -0.20 16.72
C GLY A 41 1.75 -0.36 17.99
N GLY A 42 2.10 -1.59 18.38
CA GLY A 42 2.91 -1.91 19.56
C GLY A 42 4.41 -2.03 19.28
N ARG A 43 4.86 -1.60 18.09
CA ARG A 43 6.29 -1.62 17.73
C ARG A 43 7.09 -0.65 18.61
N ASP A 44 8.34 -1.03 18.88
CA ASP A 44 9.31 -0.17 19.55
C ASP A 44 9.75 0.98 18.63
N ILE A 45 10.22 2.08 19.23
CA ILE A 45 10.70 3.27 18.53
C ILE A 45 11.86 2.99 17.56
N LEU A 46 12.66 1.95 17.85
CA LEU A 46 13.77 1.52 17.00
C LEU A 46 13.29 0.77 15.76
N ILE A 47 12.06 0.23 15.75
CA ILE A 47 11.54 -0.56 14.63
C ILE A 47 10.97 0.36 13.56
N GLY A 48 11.66 0.40 12.43
CA GLY A 48 11.34 1.25 11.29
C GLY A 48 12.13 2.55 11.34
N TYR A 49 12.78 2.87 10.22
CA TYR A 49 13.70 3.99 10.06
C TYR A 49 13.05 5.34 10.41
N ASP A 50 11.80 5.55 9.98
CA ASP A 50 11.07 6.81 10.18
C ASP A 50 10.31 6.86 11.53
N THR A 51 10.32 5.80 12.36
CA THR A 51 9.51 5.78 13.59
C THR A 51 9.94 6.85 14.59
N ARG A 52 11.26 7.07 14.76
CA ARG A 52 11.83 8.19 15.55
C ARG A 52 11.34 9.55 15.07
N PHE A 53 11.24 9.75 13.76
CA PHE A 53 10.73 10.99 13.19
C PHE A 53 9.25 11.22 13.53
N TYR A 54 8.41 10.18 13.48
CA TYR A 54 7.00 10.31 13.84
C TYR A 54 6.79 10.62 15.32
N GLU A 55 7.56 9.99 16.20
CA GLU A 55 7.57 10.33 17.63
C GLU A 55 7.99 11.78 17.85
N HIS A 56 9.12 12.19 17.31
CA HIS A 56 9.63 13.55 17.47
C HIS A 56 8.59 14.57 16.98
N THR A 57 8.04 14.35 15.78
CA THR A 57 7.00 15.22 15.20
C THR A 57 5.75 15.26 16.09
N PHE A 58 5.38 14.15 16.74
CA PHE A 58 4.27 14.16 17.68
C PHE A 58 4.59 14.98 18.93
N LEU A 59 5.74 14.72 19.57
CA LEU A 59 6.17 15.42 20.78
C LEU A 59 6.41 16.92 20.55
N THR A 60 6.72 17.35 19.33
CA THR A 60 6.83 18.77 18.99
C THR A 60 5.45 19.44 18.84
N PHE A 61 4.42 18.72 18.35
CA PHE A 61 3.14 19.32 17.93
C PHE A 61 1.93 18.91 18.78
N TYR A 62 2.09 18.05 19.80
CA TYR A 62 0.96 17.52 20.58
C TYR A 62 0.25 18.60 21.43
N ASP A 63 0.92 19.68 21.81
CA ASP A 63 0.38 20.76 22.64
C ASP A 63 0.24 22.10 21.91
N ILE A 64 0.79 22.23 20.71
CA ILE A 64 0.72 23.45 19.89
C ILE A 64 -0.75 23.82 19.59
N PRO A 65 -1.17 25.09 19.72
CA PRO A 65 -2.52 25.51 19.38
C PRO A 65 -2.89 25.20 17.93
N PHE A 66 -4.12 24.70 17.70
CA PHE A 66 -4.61 24.40 16.35
C PHE A 66 -4.47 25.59 15.38
N SER A 67 -4.76 26.81 15.85
CA SER A 67 -4.63 28.03 15.05
C SER A 67 -3.21 28.24 14.55
N ALA A 68 -2.19 27.99 15.38
CA ALA A 68 -0.79 28.12 14.99
C ALA A 68 -0.42 27.09 13.90
N ILE A 69 -0.88 25.85 14.03
CA ILE A 69 -0.65 24.80 13.02
C ILE A 69 -1.34 25.14 11.69
N ILE A 70 -2.56 25.69 11.72
CA ILE A 70 -3.29 26.05 10.49
C ILE A 70 -2.56 27.15 9.70
N THR A 71 -1.90 28.09 10.38
CA THR A 71 -1.18 29.19 9.70
C THR A 71 0.02 28.74 8.85
N THR A 72 0.48 27.50 9.01
CA THR A 72 1.60 26.94 8.25
C THR A 72 1.15 26.06 7.09
N PHE A 73 -0.09 26.19 6.62
CA PHE A 73 -0.61 25.45 5.47
C PHE A 73 0.18 25.75 4.18
N PRO A 74 0.45 24.76 3.30
CA PRO A 74 0.10 23.34 3.41
C PRO A 74 1.16 22.47 4.10
N LYS A 75 2.35 23.02 4.41
CA LYS A 75 3.46 22.27 5.01
C LYS A 75 4.28 23.12 5.97
N THR A 76 4.81 22.47 7.00
CA THR A 76 5.73 23.06 7.98
C THR A 76 7.06 22.35 7.95
N TYR A 77 8.15 23.09 8.09
CA TYR A 77 9.47 22.51 8.34
C TYR A 77 9.60 22.13 9.81
N VAL A 78 10.01 20.89 10.08
CA VAL A 78 10.34 20.45 11.43
C VAL A 78 11.84 20.69 11.64
N PHE A 79 12.18 21.60 12.56
CA PHE A 79 13.49 22.25 12.69
C PHE A 79 14.70 21.30 12.80
N ASP A 80 14.51 20.04 13.22
CA ASP A 80 15.61 19.09 13.41
C ASP A 80 15.81 18.08 12.27
N HIS A 81 14.97 18.04 11.24
CA HIS A 81 15.03 16.99 10.21
C HIS A 81 15.08 17.51 8.76
N TYR A 82 15.09 18.83 8.55
CA TYR A 82 15.07 19.47 7.21
C TYR A 82 14.01 18.90 6.25
N GLN A 83 12.97 18.25 6.77
CA GLN A 83 11.87 17.68 6.02
C GLN A 83 10.60 18.48 6.29
N SER A 84 9.88 18.80 5.22
CA SER A 84 8.56 19.41 5.32
C SER A 84 7.50 18.34 5.61
N VAL A 85 6.57 18.65 6.50
CA VAL A 85 5.46 17.79 6.91
C VAL A 85 4.15 18.45 6.54
N GLU A 86 3.22 17.68 6.00
CA GLU A 86 1.88 18.15 5.66
C GLU A 86 1.12 18.63 6.91
N THR A 87 0.53 19.82 6.82
CA THR A 87 -0.19 20.45 7.93
C THR A 87 -1.32 19.58 8.47
N GLY A 88 -2.00 18.81 7.61
CA GLY A 88 -3.05 17.90 8.05
C GLY A 88 -2.54 16.77 8.95
N TYR A 89 -1.33 16.26 8.71
CA TYR A 89 -0.71 15.29 9.60
C TYR A 89 -0.34 15.92 10.95
N LEU A 90 0.10 17.18 10.97
CA LEU A 90 0.36 17.91 12.22
C LEU A 90 -0.93 18.15 13.01
N LEU A 91 -2.01 18.52 12.33
CA LEU A 91 -3.34 18.63 12.95
C LEU A 91 -3.81 17.29 13.49
N PHE A 92 -3.56 16.20 12.76
CA PHE A 92 -3.86 14.85 13.23
C PHE A 92 -3.05 14.49 14.49
N ASN A 93 -1.75 14.77 14.52
CA ASN A 93 -0.92 14.61 15.71
C ASN A 93 -1.47 15.43 16.88
N ARG A 94 -1.85 16.69 16.65
CA ARG A 94 -2.43 17.53 17.67
C ARG A 94 -3.77 17.00 18.18
N LEU A 95 -4.63 16.46 17.30
CA LEU A 95 -5.90 15.83 17.67
C LEU A 95 -5.69 14.63 18.59
N VAL A 96 -4.71 13.77 18.30
CA VAL A 96 -4.31 12.68 19.21
C VAL A 96 -3.73 13.27 20.51
N GLY A 97 -2.94 14.33 20.39
CA GLY A 97 -2.35 15.12 21.47
C GLY A 97 -3.33 15.70 22.49
N VAL A 98 -4.60 15.90 22.10
CA VAL A 98 -5.67 16.32 23.03
C VAL A 98 -5.91 15.27 24.11
N PHE A 99 -5.74 14.00 23.80
CA PHE A 99 -6.05 12.88 24.69
C PHE A 99 -4.81 12.32 25.40
N THR A 100 -3.62 12.52 24.84
CA THR A 100 -2.39 11.94 25.38
C THR A 100 -1.14 12.64 24.87
N ASN A 101 -0.07 12.58 25.63
CA ASN A 101 1.29 12.94 25.20
C ASN A 101 2.14 11.71 24.87
N ASN A 102 1.57 10.49 24.87
CA ASN A 102 2.30 9.26 24.59
C ASN A 102 2.35 8.97 23.07
N PRO A 103 3.52 9.03 22.42
CA PRO A 103 3.67 8.78 20.99
C PRO A 103 3.31 7.34 20.58
N GLN A 104 3.37 6.36 21.49
CA GLN A 104 2.91 5.00 21.21
C GLN A 104 1.43 4.96 20.84
N ILE A 105 0.61 5.82 21.46
CA ILE A 105 -0.82 5.89 21.16
C ILE A 105 -1.03 6.41 19.73
N LEU A 106 -0.22 7.37 19.26
CA LEU A 106 -0.25 7.79 17.85
C LEU A 106 0.01 6.60 16.91
N LEU A 107 1.00 5.77 17.22
CA LEU A 107 1.31 4.58 16.41
C LEU A 107 0.13 3.61 16.37
N TYR A 108 -0.54 3.36 17.50
CA TYR A 108 -1.75 2.54 17.56
C TYR A 108 -2.91 3.15 16.76
N VAL A 109 -3.17 4.46 16.89
CA VAL A 109 -4.25 5.13 16.14
C VAL A 109 -4.01 4.99 14.62
N VAL A 110 -2.79 5.25 14.16
CA VAL A 110 -2.45 5.12 12.73
C VAL A 110 -2.52 3.67 12.26
N ALA A 111 -2.04 2.71 13.07
CA ALA A 111 -2.15 1.28 12.76
C ALA A 111 -3.62 0.85 12.64
N CYS A 112 -4.46 1.22 13.60
CA CYS A 112 -5.91 0.96 13.59
C CYS A 112 -6.58 1.52 12.33
N MET A 113 -6.33 2.79 12.01
CA MET A 113 -6.92 3.43 10.82
C MET A 113 -6.45 2.76 9.52
N THR A 114 -5.15 2.52 9.40
CA THR A 114 -4.55 1.86 8.22
C THR A 114 -5.13 0.47 8.00
N CYS A 115 -5.12 -0.35 9.06
CA CYS A 115 -5.65 -1.70 9.06
C CYS A 115 -7.15 -1.73 8.77
N PHE A 116 -7.93 -0.84 9.37
CA PHE A 116 -9.37 -0.72 9.10
C PHE A 116 -9.65 -0.39 7.64
N CYS A 117 -8.93 0.58 7.06
CA CYS A 117 -9.08 0.97 5.66
C CYS A 117 -8.76 -0.19 4.70
N PHE A 118 -7.69 -0.94 4.95
CA PHE A 118 -7.36 -2.13 4.17
C PHE A 118 -8.39 -3.25 4.34
N LEU A 119 -8.80 -3.55 5.58
CA LEU A 119 -9.85 -4.52 5.87
C LEU A 119 -11.12 -4.20 5.09
N LYS A 120 -11.57 -2.94 5.14
CA LYS A 120 -12.76 -2.47 4.45
C LYS A 120 -12.61 -2.61 2.93
N PHE A 121 -11.47 -2.22 2.37
CA PHE A 121 -11.20 -2.37 0.94
C PHE A 121 -11.26 -3.84 0.47
N ILE A 122 -10.61 -4.74 1.21
CA ILE A 122 -10.63 -6.18 0.93
C ILE A 122 -12.04 -6.75 1.09
N TYR A 123 -12.77 -6.33 2.13
CA TYR A 123 -14.14 -6.77 2.37
C TYR A 123 -15.05 -6.38 1.20
N ASP A 124 -14.96 -5.13 0.74
CA ASP A 124 -15.82 -4.57 -0.29
C ASP A 124 -15.52 -5.05 -1.72
N ASN A 125 -14.25 -5.35 -2.05
CA ASN A 125 -13.84 -5.59 -3.44
C ASN A 125 -13.27 -6.98 -3.72
N SER A 126 -12.72 -7.68 -2.72
CA SER A 126 -12.06 -8.95 -3.00
C SER A 126 -13.04 -10.12 -3.05
N ILE A 127 -12.96 -10.89 -4.13
CA ILE A 127 -13.65 -12.17 -4.30
C ILE A 127 -13.03 -13.30 -3.45
N ASN A 128 -11.78 -13.15 -2.99
CA ASN A 128 -11.10 -14.13 -2.14
C ASN A 128 -10.19 -13.43 -1.13
N SER A 129 -10.75 -13.16 0.04
CA SER A 129 -10.07 -12.41 1.11
C SER A 129 -8.78 -13.06 1.60
N PHE A 130 -8.62 -14.38 1.50
CA PHE A 130 -7.38 -15.06 1.88
C PHE A 130 -6.21 -14.55 1.03
N TRP A 131 -6.33 -14.62 -0.29
CA TRP A 131 -5.25 -14.19 -1.18
C TRP A 131 -4.97 -12.69 -1.06
N SER A 132 -6.00 -11.86 -0.90
CA SER A 132 -5.80 -10.42 -0.69
C SER A 132 -5.06 -10.10 0.59
N VAL A 133 -5.37 -10.79 1.70
CA VAL A 133 -4.65 -10.64 2.97
C VAL A 133 -3.20 -11.11 2.82
N MET A 134 -2.97 -12.26 2.19
CA MET A 134 -1.61 -12.76 1.96
C MET A 134 -0.79 -11.79 1.12
N ILE A 135 -1.36 -11.20 0.07
CA ILE A 135 -0.68 -10.17 -0.73
C ILE A 135 -0.39 -8.91 0.10
N LEU A 136 -1.39 -8.38 0.82
CA LEU A 136 -1.20 -7.19 1.67
C LEU A 136 -0.02 -7.35 2.65
N VAL A 137 0.05 -8.50 3.30
CA VAL A 137 1.03 -8.77 4.35
C VAL A 137 2.39 -9.11 3.76
N CYS A 138 2.42 -9.92 2.71
CA CYS A 138 3.66 -10.52 2.21
C CYS A 138 4.31 -9.82 1.03
N GLU A 139 3.58 -8.99 0.27
CA GLU A 139 4.15 -8.32 -0.91
C GLU A 139 4.86 -6.99 -0.57
N GLY A 140 4.63 -6.45 0.62
CA GLY A 140 5.42 -5.34 1.15
C GLY A 140 4.61 -4.25 1.83
N LEU A 141 3.40 -3.91 1.34
CA LEU A 141 2.58 -2.82 1.89
C LEU A 141 2.47 -2.80 3.43
N TYR A 142 2.18 -3.94 4.06
CA TYR A 142 2.10 -4.01 5.54
C TYR A 142 3.46 -3.76 6.20
N VAL A 143 4.55 -4.36 5.73
CA VAL A 143 5.89 -4.16 6.33
C VAL A 143 6.38 -2.73 6.08
N ASN A 144 6.10 -2.19 4.91
CA ASN A 144 6.38 -0.80 4.56
C ASN A 144 5.62 0.21 5.44
N SER A 145 4.49 -0.19 6.04
CA SER A 145 3.74 0.67 6.96
C SER A 145 4.48 1.02 8.26
N PHE A 146 5.57 0.31 8.58
CA PHE A 146 6.43 0.61 9.73
C PHE A 146 7.33 1.81 9.44
N ASN A 147 7.81 1.94 8.19
CA ASN A 147 8.64 3.06 7.74
C ASN A 147 7.77 4.19 7.18
N MET A 148 6.94 3.90 6.18
CA MET A 148 6.19 4.90 5.44
C MET A 148 4.76 5.07 5.97
N MET A 149 4.58 5.12 7.30
CA MET A 149 3.25 5.00 7.93
C MET A 149 2.24 6.05 7.44
N ARG A 150 2.67 7.30 7.22
CA ARG A 150 1.81 8.37 6.66
C ARG A 150 1.34 8.04 5.25
N GLN A 151 2.27 7.59 4.41
CA GLN A 151 1.99 7.25 3.01
C GLN A 151 1.12 6.01 2.89
N ILE A 152 1.40 4.96 3.68
CA ILE A 152 0.61 3.72 3.64
C ILE A 152 -0.81 3.95 4.20
N LEU A 153 -0.97 4.78 5.24
CA LEU A 153 -2.30 5.23 5.69
C LEU A 153 -3.05 5.95 4.57
N ALA A 154 -2.38 6.88 3.89
CA ALA A 154 -2.96 7.62 2.76
C ALA A 154 -3.36 6.69 1.60
N ILE A 155 -2.53 5.71 1.24
CA ILE A 155 -2.85 4.67 0.24
C ILE A 155 -4.10 3.88 0.69
N ALA A 156 -4.16 3.42 1.94
CA ALA A 156 -5.30 2.65 2.45
C ALA A 156 -6.62 3.45 2.39
N ILE A 157 -6.57 4.75 2.71
CA ILE A 157 -7.71 5.67 2.58
C ILE A 157 -8.11 5.82 1.10
N CYS A 158 -7.16 6.09 0.21
CA CYS A 158 -7.42 6.26 -1.22
C CYS A 158 -7.97 4.98 -1.89
N LEU A 159 -7.56 3.78 -1.50
CA LEU A 159 -8.16 2.54 -1.99
C LEU A 159 -9.68 2.47 -1.73
N ASN A 160 -10.17 3.10 -0.66
CA ASN A 160 -11.60 3.22 -0.41
C ASN A 160 -12.28 4.26 -1.33
N ALA A 161 -11.57 5.29 -1.79
CA ALA A 161 -12.04 6.21 -2.82
C ALA A 161 -12.31 5.46 -4.15
N TYR A 162 -11.45 4.52 -4.53
CA TYR A 162 -11.70 3.64 -5.68
C TYR A 162 -12.99 2.84 -5.54
N THR A 163 -13.25 2.28 -4.36
CA THR A 163 -14.49 1.52 -4.08
C THR A 163 -15.73 2.37 -4.30
N LEU A 164 -15.70 3.64 -3.88
CA LEU A 164 -16.80 4.58 -4.04
C LEU A 164 -16.95 5.05 -5.49
N PHE A 165 -15.83 5.25 -6.19
CA PHE A 165 -15.80 5.62 -7.60
C PHE A 165 -16.46 4.54 -8.46
N LYS A 166 -16.10 3.26 -8.25
CA LYS A 166 -16.75 2.10 -8.88
C LYS A 166 -18.26 2.04 -8.68
N ARG A 167 -18.74 2.54 -7.53
CA ARG A 167 -20.17 2.60 -7.19
C ARG A 167 -20.87 3.83 -7.78
N GLY A 168 -20.22 4.56 -8.70
CA GLY A 168 -20.78 5.72 -9.39
C GLY A 168 -20.80 7.02 -8.58
N LYS A 169 -20.19 7.05 -7.39
CA LYS A 169 -20.08 8.28 -6.59
C LYS A 169 -18.82 9.01 -7.04
N PHE A 170 -18.91 10.05 -7.87
CA PHE A 170 -17.71 10.73 -8.40
C PHE A 170 -17.15 11.82 -7.48
N PHE A 171 -18.01 12.54 -6.77
CA PHE A 171 -17.60 13.64 -5.88
C PHE A 171 -16.89 13.14 -4.61
N LEU A 172 -17.46 12.11 -3.95
CA LEU A 172 -16.95 11.62 -2.67
C LEU A 172 -15.51 11.05 -2.74
N PRO A 173 -15.11 10.27 -3.78
CA PRO A 173 -13.73 9.87 -3.98
C PRO A 173 -12.75 11.05 -4.04
N LEU A 174 -13.11 12.13 -4.74
CA LEU A 174 -12.25 13.32 -4.85
C LEU A 174 -12.05 13.98 -3.48
N VAL A 175 -13.12 14.11 -2.69
CA VAL A 175 -13.03 14.61 -1.31
C VAL A 175 -12.09 13.74 -0.47
N ILE A 176 -12.23 12.41 -0.56
CA ILE A 176 -11.35 11.47 0.17
C ILE A 176 -9.89 11.63 -0.25
N ILE A 177 -9.60 11.78 -1.54
CA ILE A 177 -8.24 11.98 -2.04
C ILE A 177 -7.66 13.30 -1.54
N ILE A 178 -8.44 14.39 -1.56
CA ILE A 178 -8.00 15.70 -1.06
C ILE A 178 -7.71 15.65 0.44
N LEU A 179 -8.55 14.97 1.22
CA LEU A 179 -8.31 14.76 2.67
C LEU A 179 -7.07 13.89 2.91
N SER A 180 -6.89 12.82 2.13
CA SER A 180 -5.70 11.97 2.19
C SER A 180 -4.42 12.75 1.83
N ALA A 181 -4.51 13.70 0.88
CA ALA A 181 -3.40 14.56 0.51
C ALA A 181 -2.92 15.47 1.65
N GLN A 182 -3.78 15.71 2.66
CA GLN A 182 -3.40 16.43 3.88
C GLN A 182 -2.55 15.58 4.84
N LEU A 183 -2.60 14.25 4.72
CA LEU A 183 -1.73 13.33 5.46
C LEU A 183 -0.43 13.07 4.71
N HIS A 184 -0.53 12.95 3.38
CA HIS A 184 0.62 12.75 2.52
C HIS A 184 0.32 13.23 1.10
N ALA A 185 1.07 14.25 0.65
CA ALA A 185 0.75 14.99 -0.57
C ALA A 185 0.74 14.11 -1.84
N SER A 186 1.47 13.00 -1.86
CA SER A 186 1.49 12.11 -3.04
C SER A 186 0.16 11.38 -3.31
N SER A 187 -0.84 11.55 -2.42
CA SER A 187 -2.23 11.07 -2.62
C SER A 187 -2.87 11.57 -3.91
N TYR A 188 -2.46 12.72 -4.44
CA TYR A 188 -2.97 13.22 -5.72
C TYR A 188 -2.68 12.27 -6.89
N MET A 189 -1.66 11.41 -6.78
CA MET A 189 -1.42 10.32 -7.75
C MET A 189 -2.64 9.41 -7.93
N PHE A 190 -3.47 9.29 -6.90
CA PHE A 190 -4.66 8.45 -6.97
C PHE A 190 -5.73 9.01 -7.93
N ILE A 191 -5.71 10.32 -8.22
CA ILE A 191 -6.58 10.90 -9.26
C ILE A 191 -6.24 10.30 -10.63
N PHE A 192 -4.94 10.18 -10.94
CA PHE A 192 -4.48 9.52 -12.17
C PHE A 192 -4.92 8.06 -12.22
N ILE A 193 -4.84 7.35 -11.10
CA ILE A 193 -5.31 5.96 -11.00
C ILE A 193 -6.83 5.85 -11.26
N LEU A 194 -7.64 6.76 -10.71
CA LEU A 194 -9.08 6.78 -10.99
C LEU A 194 -9.39 7.13 -12.45
N LEU A 195 -8.66 8.09 -13.03
CA LEU A 195 -8.76 8.43 -14.45
C LEU A 195 -8.44 7.22 -15.32
N MET A 196 -7.37 6.48 -15.01
CA MET A 196 -7.00 5.25 -15.70
C MET A 196 -8.14 4.21 -15.63
N TYR A 197 -8.73 3.98 -14.45
CA TYR A 197 -9.88 3.09 -14.31
C TYR A 197 -11.05 3.52 -15.21
N TRP A 198 -11.43 4.80 -15.16
CA TRP A 198 -12.53 5.36 -15.95
C TRP A 198 -12.29 5.23 -17.45
N LEU A 199 -11.07 5.48 -17.93
CA LEU A 199 -10.72 5.30 -19.34
C LEU A 199 -10.83 3.84 -19.78
N ILE A 200 -10.38 2.88 -18.96
CA ILE A 200 -10.54 1.44 -19.25
C ILE A 200 -12.02 1.05 -19.29
N GLU A 201 -12.81 1.52 -18.32
CA GLU A 201 -14.25 1.27 -18.23
C GLU A 201 -14.98 1.76 -19.49
N LYS A 202 -14.71 2.99 -19.94
CA LYS A 202 -15.32 3.61 -21.12
C LYS A 202 -14.77 3.08 -22.45
N SER A 203 -13.60 2.44 -22.45
CA SER A 203 -13.01 1.91 -23.67
C SER A 203 -13.76 0.70 -24.23
N ASN A 204 -13.76 0.57 -25.56
CA ASN A 204 -14.23 -0.64 -26.23
C ASN A 204 -13.33 -1.83 -25.84
N ILE A 205 -13.93 -3.01 -25.63
CA ILE A 205 -13.23 -4.24 -25.26
C ILE A 205 -12.03 -4.55 -26.18
N LYS A 206 -12.10 -4.23 -27.48
CA LYS A 206 -11.00 -4.45 -28.43
C LYS A 206 -9.76 -3.60 -28.12
N PHE A 207 -9.94 -2.44 -27.49
CA PHE A 207 -8.87 -1.50 -27.15
C PHE A 207 -8.33 -1.66 -25.72
N ARG A 208 -9.02 -2.39 -24.83
CA ARG A 208 -8.59 -2.56 -23.42
C ARG A 208 -7.17 -3.10 -23.26
N LYS A 209 -6.74 -3.98 -24.15
CA LYS A 209 -5.38 -4.55 -24.13
C LYS A 209 -4.26 -3.50 -24.26
N TYR A 210 -4.53 -2.35 -24.90
CA TYR A 210 -3.52 -1.31 -25.08
C TYR A 210 -3.20 -0.57 -23.77
N PHE A 211 -4.08 -0.62 -22.76
CA PHE A 211 -3.76 -0.12 -21.42
C PHE A 211 -2.65 -0.92 -20.73
N LEU A 212 -2.36 -2.14 -21.18
CA LEU A 212 -1.21 -2.91 -20.68
C LEU A 212 0.14 -2.34 -21.16
N LEU A 213 0.14 -1.40 -22.12
CA LEU A 213 1.33 -0.68 -22.57
C LEU A 213 1.58 0.61 -21.77
N LEU A 214 0.59 1.09 -21.01
CA LEU A 214 0.72 2.28 -20.16
C LEU A 214 1.91 2.24 -19.17
N PRO A 215 2.28 1.09 -18.57
CA PRO A 215 3.48 0.96 -17.74
C PRO A 215 4.77 1.44 -18.42
N ILE A 216 4.90 1.29 -19.74
CA ILE A 216 6.08 1.72 -20.51
C ILE A 216 6.21 3.25 -20.48
N LEU A 217 5.10 3.97 -20.34
CA LEU A 217 5.04 5.43 -20.29
C LEU A 217 5.15 5.98 -18.86
N MET A 218 5.18 5.12 -17.82
CA MET A 218 5.25 5.56 -16.42
C MET A 218 6.46 6.44 -16.10
N PRO A 219 7.68 6.16 -16.60
CA PRO A 219 8.83 7.04 -16.37
C PRO A 219 8.58 8.48 -16.85
N LEU A 220 8.05 8.62 -18.07
CA LEU A 220 7.70 9.91 -18.66
C LEU A 220 6.58 10.62 -17.88
N ILE A 221 5.56 9.88 -17.45
CA ILE A 221 4.44 10.44 -16.67
C ILE A 221 4.97 11.00 -15.33
N ILE A 222 5.85 10.28 -14.63
CA ILE A 222 6.44 10.76 -13.37
C ILE A 222 7.30 11.99 -13.61
N GLU A 223 8.09 12.02 -14.67
CA GLU A 223 8.90 13.19 -15.01
C GLU A 223 8.02 14.44 -15.23
N ILE A 224 6.94 14.30 -16.02
CA ILE A 224 5.96 15.38 -16.23
C ILE A 224 5.32 15.81 -14.89
N MET A 225 4.96 14.85 -14.02
CA MET A 225 4.44 15.17 -12.70
C MET A 225 5.46 15.89 -11.81
N GLY A 226 6.76 15.60 -11.95
CA GLY A 226 7.86 16.30 -11.29
C GLY A 226 7.92 17.78 -11.64
N TYR A 227 7.64 18.14 -12.91
CA TYR A 227 7.54 19.53 -13.35
C TYR A 227 6.27 20.23 -12.87
N ILE A 228 5.12 19.55 -12.87
CA ILE A 228 3.82 20.13 -12.49
C ILE A 228 3.71 20.29 -10.97
N ILE A 229 4.24 19.32 -10.22
CA ILE A 229 4.15 19.26 -8.77
C ILE A 229 5.60 19.23 -8.24
N PRO A 230 6.17 20.39 -7.85
CA PRO A 230 7.58 20.50 -7.46
C PRO A 230 8.01 19.53 -6.35
N GLN A 231 7.06 19.03 -5.54
CA GLN A 231 7.33 18.03 -4.50
C GLN A 231 7.76 16.67 -5.07
N TYR A 232 7.42 16.37 -6.33
CA TYR A 232 7.88 15.17 -7.02
C TYR A 232 9.25 15.35 -7.69
N SER A 233 9.78 16.57 -7.79
CA SER A 233 11.13 16.82 -8.32
C SER A 233 12.23 16.17 -7.46
N GLY A 234 12.02 16.10 -6.14
CA GLY A 234 12.91 15.36 -5.22
C GLY A 234 12.81 13.84 -5.37
N TYR A 235 11.78 13.34 -6.06
CA TYR A 235 11.64 11.93 -6.44
C TYR A 235 12.16 11.63 -7.84
N THR A 236 12.64 12.63 -8.59
CA THR A 236 13.25 12.48 -9.92
C THR A 236 14.77 12.72 -9.91
N SER A 237 15.33 13.17 -8.79
CA SER A 237 16.79 13.29 -8.60
C SER A 237 17.43 11.91 -8.47
N GLY A 238 18.66 11.77 -8.99
CA GLY A 238 19.37 10.50 -9.14
C GLY A 238 19.58 9.70 -7.85
N ASN A 239 20.09 8.49 -7.99
CA ASN A 239 20.26 7.53 -6.89
C ASN A 239 20.89 8.14 -5.63
N LEU A 240 20.16 8.00 -4.52
CA LEU A 240 20.66 8.36 -3.19
C LEU A 240 21.34 7.16 -2.51
N TYR A 241 21.01 5.92 -2.93
CA TYR A 241 21.51 4.67 -2.35
C TYR A 241 21.57 3.56 -3.42
N ASP A 242 22.41 2.54 -3.20
CA ASP A 242 22.44 1.32 -4.02
C ASP A 242 21.15 0.50 -3.80
N VAL A 243 20.22 0.60 -4.74
CA VAL A 243 18.98 -0.18 -4.73
C VAL A 243 19.19 -1.47 -5.51
N SER A 244 19.16 -2.62 -4.83
CA SER A 244 19.11 -3.93 -5.48
C SER A 244 17.69 -4.50 -5.43
N ILE A 245 17.18 -4.96 -6.58
CA ILE A 245 15.85 -5.59 -6.66
C ILE A 245 15.83 -6.94 -5.94
N GLY A 246 16.97 -7.60 -5.73
CA GLY A 246 17.06 -8.83 -4.96
C GLY A 246 16.08 -9.94 -5.41
N GLY A 247 15.71 -10.80 -4.47
CA GLY A 247 14.83 -11.96 -4.71
C GLY A 247 13.34 -11.64 -4.91
N ILE A 248 12.88 -10.42 -4.61
CA ILE A 248 11.45 -10.05 -4.76
C ILE A 248 11.02 -10.06 -6.24
N SER A 249 11.95 -9.86 -7.17
CA SER A 249 11.72 -10.02 -8.62
C SER A 249 11.12 -11.37 -9.00
N ILE A 250 11.48 -12.46 -8.29
CA ILE A 250 10.95 -13.80 -8.54
C ILE A 250 9.45 -13.84 -8.23
N LEU A 251 9.04 -13.23 -7.12
CA LEU A 251 7.62 -13.08 -6.78
C LEU A 251 6.89 -12.27 -7.85
N TRP A 252 7.50 -11.16 -8.29
CA TRP A 252 6.90 -10.30 -9.30
C TRP A 252 6.66 -11.01 -10.63
N VAL A 253 7.69 -11.68 -11.14
CA VAL A 253 7.60 -12.48 -12.37
C VAL A 253 6.55 -13.59 -12.21
N THR A 254 6.50 -14.25 -11.05
CA THR A 254 5.51 -15.32 -10.80
C THR A 254 4.08 -14.79 -10.86
N ILE A 255 3.78 -13.65 -10.23
CA ILE A 255 2.44 -13.05 -10.27
C ILE A 255 2.10 -12.58 -11.70
N VAL A 256 3.07 -12.00 -12.42
CA VAL A 256 2.92 -11.63 -13.84
C VAL A 256 2.56 -12.84 -14.68
N LEU A 257 3.27 -13.96 -14.54
CA LEU A 257 2.99 -15.19 -15.28
C LEU A 257 1.57 -15.71 -14.98
N ILE A 258 1.18 -15.76 -13.71
CA ILE A 258 -0.18 -16.16 -13.29
C ILE A 258 -1.24 -15.25 -13.92
N ALA A 259 -1.00 -13.93 -13.93
CA ALA A 259 -1.92 -12.98 -14.53
C ALA A 259 -1.97 -13.08 -16.07
N PHE A 260 -0.86 -13.35 -16.75
CA PHE A 260 -0.93 -13.57 -18.20
C PHE A 260 -1.59 -14.90 -18.56
N MET A 261 -1.43 -15.95 -17.74
CA MET A 261 -2.16 -17.21 -17.90
C MET A 261 -3.68 -17.05 -17.76
N ALA A 262 -4.13 -16.20 -16.83
CA ALA A 262 -5.55 -15.92 -16.59
C ALA A 262 -6.14 -14.82 -17.51
N TYR A 263 -5.31 -14.13 -18.30
CA TYR A 263 -5.73 -13.02 -19.15
C TYR A 263 -6.76 -13.40 -20.23
N PRO A 264 -6.61 -14.52 -20.97
CA PRO A 264 -7.56 -14.88 -22.02
C PRO A 264 -9.00 -15.01 -21.52
N GLN A 265 -9.18 -15.53 -20.29
CA GLN A 265 -10.49 -15.70 -19.65
C GLN A 265 -11.01 -14.39 -19.02
N ASN A 266 -10.12 -13.45 -18.70
CA ASN A 266 -10.45 -12.19 -18.03
C ASN A 266 -10.36 -10.93 -18.90
N LYS A 267 -10.06 -11.05 -20.20
CA LYS A 267 -9.87 -9.90 -21.11
C LYS A 267 -11.07 -8.92 -21.19
N SER A 268 -12.28 -9.37 -20.84
CA SER A 268 -13.49 -8.54 -20.77
C SER A 268 -13.72 -7.91 -19.38
N ASN A 269 -13.06 -8.42 -18.34
CA ASN A 269 -13.23 -7.95 -16.97
C ASN A 269 -12.41 -6.66 -16.76
N ILE A 270 -13.11 -5.54 -16.56
CA ILE A 270 -12.51 -4.22 -16.37
C ILE A 270 -11.60 -4.19 -15.15
N GLU A 271 -12.05 -4.77 -14.03
CA GLU A 271 -11.30 -4.79 -12.78
C GLU A 271 -10.02 -5.61 -12.89
N TYR A 272 -10.07 -6.69 -13.67
CA TYR A 272 -8.88 -7.49 -13.98
C TYR A 272 -7.85 -6.70 -14.79
N ILE A 273 -8.27 -6.10 -15.91
CA ILE A 273 -7.38 -5.32 -16.79
C ILE A 273 -6.77 -4.16 -16.01
N PHE A 274 -7.58 -3.44 -15.25
CA PHE A 274 -7.12 -2.33 -14.42
C PHE A 274 -6.12 -2.78 -13.36
N SER A 275 -6.42 -3.85 -12.61
CA SER A 275 -5.51 -4.36 -11.57
C SER A 275 -4.20 -4.90 -12.16
N LEU A 276 -4.25 -5.50 -13.36
CA LEU A 276 -3.06 -5.92 -14.10
C LEU A 276 -2.24 -4.73 -14.59
N THR A 277 -2.87 -3.69 -15.15
CA THR A 277 -2.18 -2.45 -15.52
C THR A 277 -1.53 -1.80 -14.30
N CYS A 278 -2.23 -1.69 -13.17
CA CYS A 278 -1.65 -1.21 -11.91
C CYS A 278 -0.42 -2.04 -11.52
N TYR A 279 -0.50 -3.36 -11.58
CA TYR A 279 0.62 -4.20 -11.18
C TYR A 279 1.85 -4.05 -12.09
N LEU A 280 1.63 -3.96 -13.40
CA LEU A 280 2.71 -3.71 -14.34
C LEU A 280 3.29 -2.29 -14.15
N SER A 281 2.47 -1.29 -13.85
CA SER A 281 2.93 0.05 -13.47
C SER A 281 3.78 0.01 -12.20
N TYR A 282 3.34 -0.71 -11.17
CA TYR A 282 4.13 -0.95 -9.96
C TYR A 282 5.52 -1.51 -10.30
N ILE A 283 5.59 -2.63 -11.02
CA ILE A 283 6.86 -3.27 -11.41
C ILE A 283 7.73 -2.31 -12.24
N SER A 284 7.15 -1.59 -13.21
CA SER A 284 7.91 -0.65 -14.04
C SER A 284 8.58 0.45 -13.20
N LEU A 285 7.90 0.93 -12.17
CA LEU A 285 8.40 1.98 -11.28
C LEU A 285 9.41 1.46 -10.26
N GLN A 286 9.25 0.21 -9.81
CA GLN A 286 10.26 -0.48 -8.99
C GLN A 286 11.54 -0.79 -9.78
N ILE A 287 11.45 -1.09 -11.08
CA ILE A 287 12.63 -1.25 -11.92
C ILE A 287 13.33 0.10 -12.12
N LEU A 288 12.55 1.16 -12.39
CA LEU A 288 13.08 2.51 -12.50
C LEU A 288 13.77 2.99 -11.21
N SER A 289 13.39 2.45 -10.04
CA SER A 289 13.98 2.86 -8.77
C SER A 289 15.42 2.42 -8.58
N ILE A 290 15.95 1.54 -9.44
CA ILE A 290 17.39 1.26 -9.52
C ILE A 290 18.16 2.52 -9.94
N TYR A 291 17.54 3.42 -10.71
CA TYR A 291 18.16 4.63 -11.24
C TYR A 291 17.69 5.90 -10.53
N ILE A 292 16.45 5.88 -10.01
CA ILE A 292 15.79 7.02 -9.37
C ILE A 292 15.08 6.53 -8.11
N THR A 293 15.75 6.59 -6.96
CA THR A 293 15.26 6.03 -5.69
C THR A 293 13.82 6.45 -5.33
N GLY A 294 13.41 7.66 -5.69
CA GLY A 294 12.08 8.20 -5.40
C GLY A 294 10.92 7.45 -6.05
N THR A 295 11.14 6.79 -7.19
CA THR A 295 10.08 6.10 -7.94
C THR A 295 9.56 4.87 -7.23
N ALA A 296 10.36 4.26 -6.33
CA ALA A 296 9.92 3.17 -5.49
C ALA A 296 8.79 3.59 -4.55
N ARG A 297 8.82 4.83 -4.03
CA ARG A 297 7.73 5.33 -3.19
C ARG A 297 6.47 5.57 -4.01
N ILE A 298 6.60 5.99 -5.26
CA ILE A 298 5.44 6.24 -6.14
C ILE A 298 4.78 4.91 -6.55
N SER A 299 5.58 3.85 -6.74
CA SER A 299 5.07 2.53 -7.13
C SER A 299 4.01 1.99 -6.16
N TYR A 300 4.16 2.22 -4.84
CA TYR A 300 3.26 1.72 -3.80
C TYR A 300 1.79 2.15 -3.96
N TRP A 301 1.54 3.26 -4.66
CA TRP A 301 0.17 3.69 -4.98
C TRP A 301 -0.57 2.71 -5.90
N PHE A 302 0.17 1.94 -6.69
CA PHE A 302 -0.36 0.91 -7.59
C PHE A 302 -0.38 -0.49 -6.97
N GLU A 303 0.50 -0.77 -6.00
CA GLU A 303 0.65 -2.08 -5.32
C GLU A 303 -0.66 -2.57 -4.70
N GLY A 304 -1.49 -1.65 -4.16
CA GLY A 304 -2.75 -2.00 -3.51
C GLY A 304 -3.73 -2.81 -4.37
N PHE A 305 -3.66 -2.71 -5.69
CA PHE A 305 -4.54 -3.44 -6.60
C PHE A 305 -4.11 -4.90 -6.86
N VAL A 306 -2.90 -5.29 -6.45
CA VAL A 306 -2.45 -6.70 -6.49
C VAL A 306 -3.34 -7.57 -5.60
N MET A 307 -3.85 -6.99 -4.51
CA MET A 307 -4.85 -7.62 -3.64
C MET A 307 -6.11 -8.06 -4.39
N LEU A 308 -6.45 -7.44 -5.53
CA LEU A 308 -7.58 -7.81 -6.38
C LEU A 308 -7.15 -8.71 -7.54
N LEU A 309 -6.00 -8.42 -8.15
CA LEU A 309 -5.46 -9.15 -9.30
C LEU A 309 -5.32 -10.65 -9.02
N VAL A 310 -4.64 -11.03 -7.93
CA VAL A 310 -4.35 -12.44 -7.63
C VAL A 310 -5.62 -13.27 -7.41
N PRO A 311 -6.60 -12.83 -6.58
CA PRO A 311 -7.91 -13.49 -6.51
C PRO A 311 -8.58 -13.68 -7.87
N LEU A 312 -8.64 -12.63 -8.70
CA LEU A 312 -9.31 -12.67 -10.00
C LEU A 312 -8.61 -13.63 -10.98
N SER A 313 -7.28 -13.68 -10.96
CA SER A 313 -6.50 -14.65 -11.73
C SER A 313 -6.86 -16.08 -11.33
N PHE A 314 -6.96 -16.36 -10.03
CA PHE A 314 -7.26 -17.70 -9.53
C PHE A 314 -8.72 -18.13 -9.65
N GLU A 315 -9.66 -17.21 -9.84
CA GLU A 315 -11.07 -17.55 -10.05
C GLU A 315 -11.29 -18.30 -11.37
N LYS A 316 -10.59 -17.88 -12.43
CA LYS A 316 -10.77 -18.44 -13.78
C LYS A 316 -9.82 -19.58 -14.13
N LEU A 317 -8.74 -19.76 -13.36
CA LEU A 317 -7.80 -20.86 -13.55
C LEU A 317 -8.34 -22.12 -12.86
N ASN A 318 -8.74 -23.11 -13.68
CA ASN A 318 -9.34 -24.39 -13.25
C ASN A 318 -8.56 -25.11 -12.13
N ASN A 319 -9.26 -25.92 -11.33
CA ASN A 319 -8.69 -26.76 -10.27
C ASN A 319 -7.97 -28.02 -10.81
N ASN A 320 -7.05 -27.88 -11.76
CA ASN A 320 -6.14 -28.97 -12.11
C ASN A 320 -4.94 -28.99 -11.14
N LEU A 321 -4.23 -30.13 -11.10
CA LEU A 321 -3.08 -30.32 -10.19
C LEU A 321 -2.03 -29.21 -10.35
N ILE A 322 -1.79 -28.76 -11.58
CA ILE A 322 -0.84 -27.69 -11.90
C ILE A 322 -1.22 -26.41 -11.16
N MET A 323 -2.49 -25.99 -11.18
CA MET A 323 -2.92 -24.77 -10.50
C MET A 323 -2.86 -24.87 -8.99
N ILE A 324 -3.02 -26.06 -8.42
CA ILE A 324 -2.79 -26.29 -6.98
C ILE A 324 -1.31 -26.09 -6.65
N ILE A 325 -0.41 -26.68 -7.45
CA ILE A 325 1.04 -26.53 -7.28
C ILE A 325 1.44 -25.05 -7.39
N VAL A 326 0.93 -24.33 -8.40
CA VAL A 326 1.21 -22.89 -8.60
C VAL A 326 0.75 -22.06 -7.39
N LYS A 327 -0.44 -22.35 -6.83
CA LYS A 327 -0.93 -21.68 -5.62
C LYS A 327 -0.02 -21.94 -4.42
N ILE A 328 0.42 -23.19 -4.22
CA ILE A 328 1.34 -23.56 -3.12
C ILE A 328 2.69 -22.86 -3.29
N LEU A 329 3.27 -22.87 -4.50
CA LEU A 329 4.53 -22.19 -4.79
C LEU A 329 4.43 -20.68 -4.56
N LEU A 330 3.34 -20.04 -5.01
CA LEU A 330 3.11 -18.62 -4.76
C LEU A 330 3.02 -18.34 -3.25
N LEU A 331 2.32 -19.19 -2.48
CA LEU A 331 2.21 -19.03 -1.04
C LEU A 331 3.59 -19.12 -0.35
N ILE A 332 4.43 -20.07 -0.76
CA ILE A 332 5.80 -20.20 -0.25
C ILE A 332 6.62 -18.95 -0.58
N LEU A 333 6.58 -18.48 -1.82
CA LEU A 333 7.29 -17.27 -2.25
C LEU A 333 6.84 -16.04 -1.46
N LEU A 334 5.54 -15.89 -1.21
CA LEU A 334 4.99 -14.81 -0.37
C LEU A 334 5.54 -14.88 1.06
N VAL A 335 5.52 -16.05 1.69
CA VAL A 335 6.05 -16.20 3.06
C VAL A 335 7.55 -15.91 3.12
N LEU A 336 8.33 -16.36 2.12
CA LEU A 336 9.76 -16.05 2.03
C LEU A 336 10.01 -14.55 1.84
N ALA A 337 9.26 -13.89 0.97
CA ALA A 337 9.33 -12.44 0.78
C ALA A 337 9.03 -11.69 2.08
N TYR A 338 7.96 -12.08 2.79
CA TYR A 338 7.60 -11.51 4.08
C TYR A 338 8.73 -11.62 5.12
N ILE A 339 9.35 -12.81 5.24
CA ILE A 339 10.47 -13.02 6.16
C ILE A 339 11.66 -12.15 5.75
N SER A 340 11.95 -12.03 4.45
CA SER A 340 13.02 -11.16 3.95
C SER A 340 12.77 -9.69 4.31
N PHE A 341 11.56 -9.18 4.11
CA PHE A 341 11.19 -7.81 4.48
C PHE A 341 11.28 -7.57 5.99
N CYS A 342 10.80 -8.52 6.80
CA CYS A 342 10.87 -8.41 8.26
C CYS A 342 12.30 -8.47 8.77
N ASN A 343 13.19 -9.22 8.12
CA ASN A 343 14.63 -9.23 8.43
C ASN A 343 15.23 -7.84 8.16
N ALA A 344 14.98 -7.27 6.98
CA ALA A 344 15.48 -5.94 6.62
C ALA A 344 14.99 -4.86 7.60
N LEU A 345 13.73 -4.95 8.06
CA LEU A 345 13.17 -4.05 9.06
C LEU A 345 13.92 -4.09 10.41
N VAL A 346 14.36 -5.29 10.83
CA VAL A 346 15.07 -5.50 12.10
C VAL A 346 16.57 -5.24 11.99
N THR A 347 17.20 -5.52 10.85
CA THR A 347 18.63 -5.22 10.68
C THR A 347 18.87 -3.72 10.66
N ASN A 348 17.98 -2.96 10.01
CA ASN A 348 18.10 -1.51 9.96
C ASN A 348 17.86 -0.85 11.32
N SER A 349 17.09 -1.47 12.22
CA SER A 349 16.92 -0.96 13.59
C SER A 349 18.17 -1.10 14.45
N ASN A 350 19.03 -2.07 14.16
CA ASN A 350 20.26 -2.33 14.93
C ASN A 350 21.45 -1.44 14.52
N LEU A 351 21.31 -0.69 13.43
CA LEU A 351 22.32 0.23 12.91
C LEU A 351 22.11 1.69 13.40
N LEU A 352 21.03 1.92 14.18
CA LEU A 352 20.55 3.21 14.72
C LEU A 352 20.65 3.25 16.25
#